data_AF-A0A077KIK1-F1
#
_entry.id   AF-A0A077KIK1-F1
#
_cell.length_a   1.000
_cell.length_b   1.000
_cell.length_c   1.000
_cell.angle_alpha   90.00
_cell.angle_beta   90.00
_cell.angle_gamma   90.00
#
_symmetry.space_group_name_H-M   'P 1'
#
loop_
_entity.id
_entity.type
_entity.pdbx_description
1 polymer ?
#
loop_
_entity_poly.entity_id
_entity_poly.type
_entity_poly.pdbx_seq_one_letter_code
_entity_poly.pdbx_strand_id
1 'polypeptide(L)'
;MEEINKQLDTILNLADHYLVKSRQDESHYYDEFLEAATILKSVMTEKEFKFWLVEKMLVKQQAFLPKTFIQYAVETATVRYFAEKHNENLKVEAKINPNNDKDVDVQFTDKSYLYNIEVKCSDFVAKETVDNQDAFKYETIGRIPDRQETKEVISKALDEGMEKKGEQTKPHLDAKNMDNNLKGFLELAHEKFNPTPNENEVNILLVGCDDERDIQKWHYYLFADQGLFTPESYADRSKYNNVDLVIFTNQYFKHNEYYSKKVSKSWTLEKGFNLAFSNPFRRLQKEKAIKNFLDIFPHYTWDLCSYSVPGDAPTYVKDSMRISWFVKDNLEKNKGIYLFNEND
;
A
#
# COMPACT_ATOMS: atom_id res chain seq x y z
N MET A 1 -17.19 -15.20 17.08
CA MET A 1 -16.22 -16.30 17.20
C MET A 1 -16.75 -17.60 16.63
N GLU A 2 -17.77 -18.22 17.23
CA GLU A 2 -18.32 -19.51 16.76
C GLU A 2 -18.77 -19.47 15.28
N GLU A 3 -19.44 -18.40 14.87
CA GLU A 3 -19.86 -18.21 13.47
C GLU A 3 -18.67 -18.17 12.49
N ILE A 4 -17.59 -17.47 12.84
CA ILE A 4 -16.39 -17.36 12.01
C ILE A 4 -15.71 -18.73 11.87
N ASN A 5 -15.52 -19.42 13.00
CA ASN A 5 -14.94 -20.76 13.00
C ASN A 5 -15.77 -21.73 12.16
N LYS A 6 -17.10 -21.70 12.29
CA LYS A 6 -18.01 -22.54 11.50
C LYS A 6 -17.90 -22.27 10.01
N GLN A 7 -17.75 -21.01 9.58
CA GLN A 7 -17.55 -20.69 8.17
C GLN A 7 -16.17 -21.18 7.70
N LEU A 8 -15.10 -20.95 8.46
CA LEU A 8 -13.76 -21.45 8.11
C LEU A 8 -13.69 -22.97 8.06
N ASP A 9 -14.48 -23.68 8.88
CA ASP A 9 -14.58 -25.13 8.84
C ASP A 9 -15.01 -25.65 7.45
N THR A 10 -15.73 -24.83 6.68
CA THR A 10 -16.18 -25.19 5.31
C THR A 10 -15.07 -25.15 4.26
N ILE A 11 -13.92 -24.53 4.56
CA ILE A 11 -12.76 -24.42 3.66
C ILE A 11 -11.47 -25.00 4.26
N LEU A 12 -11.56 -25.86 5.28
CA LEU A 12 -10.38 -26.49 5.89
C LEU A 12 -9.52 -27.30 4.90
N ASN A 13 -10.09 -27.70 3.77
CA ASN A 13 -9.38 -28.36 2.67
C ASN A 13 -8.47 -27.41 1.88
N LEU A 14 -8.61 -26.09 2.03
CA LEU A 14 -7.74 -25.07 1.42
C LEU A 14 -6.59 -24.73 2.38
N ALA A 15 -5.61 -25.62 2.49
CA ALA A 15 -4.48 -25.48 3.43
C ALA A 15 -3.58 -24.26 3.13
N ASP A 16 -3.65 -23.73 1.92
CA ASP A 16 -2.94 -22.52 1.47
C ASP A 16 -3.68 -21.22 1.83
N HIS A 17 -4.96 -21.29 2.21
CA HIS A 17 -5.72 -20.13 2.64
C HIS A 17 -5.14 -19.55 3.93
N TYR A 18 -4.76 -18.27 3.92
CA TYR A 18 -3.99 -17.66 5.02
C TYR A 18 -4.65 -17.81 6.39
N LEU A 19 -5.98 -17.62 6.49
CA LEU A 19 -6.72 -17.83 7.75
C LEU A 19 -6.82 -19.30 8.19
N VAL A 20 -6.92 -20.24 7.25
CA VAL A 20 -6.95 -21.69 7.56
C VAL A 20 -5.59 -22.09 8.10
N LYS A 21 -4.53 -21.70 7.38
CA LYS A 21 -3.14 -21.90 7.78
C LYS A 21 -2.84 -21.30 9.16
N SER A 22 -3.20 -20.03 9.40
CA SER A 22 -2.91 -19.38 10.68
C SER A 22 -3.64 -20.04 11.84
N ARG A 23 -4.85 -20.55 11.60
CA ARG A 23 -5.62 -21.27 12.62
C ARG A 23 -5.01 -22.63 12.93
N GLN A 24 -4.53 -23.36 11.92
CA GLN A 24 -3.89 -24.66 12.08
C GLN A 24 -2.52 -24.54 12.77
N ASP A 25 -1.77 -23.49 12.43
CA ASP A 25 -0.44 -23.21 12.99
C ASP A 25 -0.52 -22.49 14.35
N GLU A 26 -1.72 -22.24 14.89
CA GLU A 26 -1.97 -21.47 16.13
C GLU A 26 -1.22 -20.12 16.15
N SER A 27 -1.16 -19.47 14.98
CA SER A 27 -0.45 -18.21 14.80
C SER A 27 -1.23 -17.02 15.35
N HIS A 28 -0.54 -16.06 15.94
CA HIS A 28 -1.09 -14.76 16.34
C HIS A 28 -1.82 -14.03 15.21
N TYR A 29 -1.48 -14.32 13.95
CA TYR A 29 -2.19 -13.77 12.79
C TYR A 29 -3.70 -14.09 12.81
N TYR A 30 -4.08 -15.28 13.31
CA TYR A 30 -5.48 -15.67 13.42
C TYR A 30 -6.18 -14.95 14.57
N ASP A 31 -5.53 -14.83 15.73
CA ASP A 31 -6.07 -14.10 16.88
C ASP A 31 -6.32 -12.63 16.53
N GLU A 32 -5.37 -11.99 15.85
CA GLU A 32 -5.50 -10.62 15.36
C GLU A 32 -6.63 -10.46 14.35
N PHE A 33 -6.84 -11.45 13.48
CA PHE A 33 -7.99 -11.48 12.57
C PHE A 33 -9.31 -11.54 13.35
N LEU A 34 -9.38 -12.38 14.39
CA LEU A 34 -10.60 -12.51 15.20
C LEU A 34 -10.94 -11.23 15.96
N GLU A 35 -9.92 -10.51 16.47
CA GLU A 35 -10.07 -9.17 17.02
C GLU A 35 -10.64 -8.21 15.97
N ALA A 36 -10.04 -8.15 14.78
CA ALA A 36 -10.48 -7.27 13.70
C ALA A 36 -11.93 -7.59 13.27
N ALA A 37 -12.25 -8.87 13.10
CA ALA A 37 -13.59 -9.33 12.76
C ALA A 37 -14.63 -8.94 13.84
N THR A 38 -14.25 -8.98 15.12
CA THR A 38 -15.14 -8.55 16.21
C THR A 38 -15.46 -7.07 16.11
N ILE A 39 -14.47 -6.24 15.79
CA ILE A 39 -14.65 -4.80 15.60
C ILE A 39 -15.51 -4.52 14.37
N LEU A 40 -15.24 -5.18 13.23
CA LEU A 40 -16.06 -5.03 12.01
C LEU A 40 -17.52 -5.41 12.26
N LYS A 41 -17.78 -6.50 13.00
CA LYS A 41 -19.14 -6.91 13.36
C LYS A 41 -19.88 -5.87 14.20
N SER A 42 -19.17 -5.00 14.93
CA SER A 42 -19.78 -3.93 15.72
C SER A 42 -20.22 -2.71 14.90
N VAL A 43 -19.67 -2.54 13.69
CA VAL A 43 -19.94 -1.37 12.82
C VAL A 43 -20.68 -1.73 11.53
N MET A 44 -20.80 -3.01 11.22
CA MET A 44 -21.53 -3.53 10.07
C MET A 44 -22.87 -4.13 10.49
N THR A 45 -23.84 -4.11 9.59
CA THR A 45 -25.05 -4.94 9.71
C THR A 45 -24.68 -6.43 9.60
N GLU A 46 -25.56 -7.31 10.09
CA GLU A 46 -25.35 -8.76 9.98
C GLU A 46 -25.18 -9.23 8.52
N LYS A 47 -25.91 -8.60 7.59
CA LYS A 47 -25.81 -8.90 6.15
C LYS A 47 -24.46 -8.49 5.58
N GLU A 48 -23.98 -7.30 5.90
CA GLU A 48 -22.68 -6.79 5.47
C GLU A 48 -21.53 -7.61 6.06
N PHE A 49 -21.59 -7.91 7.36
CA PHE A 49 -20.58 -8.73 8.02
C PHE A 49 -20.50 -10.13 7.41
N LYS A 50 -21.65 -10.77 7.15
CA LYS A 50 -21.68 -12.08 6.49
C LYS A 50 -21.13 -12.03 5.08
N PHE A 51 -21.46 -10.98 4.32
CA PHE A 51 -20.91 -10.76 2.98
C PHE A 51 -19.39 -10.57 3.03
N TRP A 52 -18.89 -9.71 3.93
CA TRP A 52 -17.45 -9.51 4.14
C TRP A 52 -16.75 -10.82 4.49
N LEU A 53 -17.25 -11.57 5.47
CA LEU A 53 -16.61 -12.81 5.90
C LEU A 53 -16.58 -13.86 4.76
N VAL A 54 -17.66 -13.99 4.02
CA VAL A 54 -17.79 -15.03 3.00
C VAL A 54 -17.07 -14.65 1.70
N GLU A 55 -17.31 -13.44 1.20
CA GLU A 55 -16.91 -13.02 -0.13
C GLU A 55 -15.56 -12.28 -0.10
N LYS A 56 -15.29 -11.47 0.94
CA LYS A 56 -14.03 -10.71 1.06
C LYS A 56 -12.93 -11.50 1.78
N MET A 57 -13.24 -12.21 2.87
CA MET A 57 -12.27 -13.12 3.51
C MET A 57 -12.20 -14.50 2.82
N LEU A 58 -12.84 -14.64 1.65
CA LEU A 58 -12.79 -15.78 0.73
C LEU A 58 -13.21 -17.13 1.30
N VAL A 59 -14.06 -17.13 2.34
CA VAL A 59 -14.47 -18.34 3.07
C VAL A 59 -15.45 -19.23 2.28
N LYS A 60 -15.84 -18.88 1.06
CA LYS A 60 -16.61 -19.75 0.14
C LYS A 60 -15.90 -20.11 -1.16
N GLN A 61 -14.66 -19.67 -1.37
CA GLN A 61 -14.00 -19.89 -2.64
C GLN A 61 -13.57 -21.36 -2.81
N GLN A 62 -13.51 -21.82 -4.07
CA GLN A 62 -13.02 -23.16 -4.41
C GLN A 62 -11.50 -23.23 -4.49
N ALA A 63 -10.84 -22.08 -4.70
CA ALA A 63 -9.41 -21.92 -4.74
C ALA A 63 -9.05 -20.63 -4.02
N PHE A 64 -7.92 -20.63 -3.30
CA PHE A 64 -7.45 -19.43 -2.63
C PHE A 64 -6.85 -18.44 -3.64
N LEU A 65 -7.21 -17.16 -3.51
CA LEU A 65 -6.71 -16.07 -4.33
C LEU A 65 -5.94 -15.08 -3.44
N PRO A 66 -4.62 -15.27 -3.22
CA PRO A 66 -3.84 -14.48 -2.25
C PRO A 66 -3.95 -12.97 -2.47
N LYS A 67 -3.93 -12.51 -3.72
CA LYS A 67 -3.97 -11.08 -4.06
C LYS A 67 -5.26 -10.42 -3.60
N THR A 68 -6.38 -11.06 -3.92
CA THR A 68 -7.71 -10.60 -3.56
C THR A 68 -7.88 -10.63 -2.04
N PHE A 69 -7.39 -11.69 -1.39
CA PHE A 69 -7.37 -11.77 0.07
C PHE A 69 -6.57 -10.63 0.70
N ILE A 70 -5.37 -10.32 0.20
CA ILE A 70 -4.52 -9.26 0.74
C ILE A 70 -5.16 -7.88 0.55
N GLN A 71 -5.74 -7.59 -0.62
CA GLN A 71 -6.51 -6.36 -0.84
C GLN A 71 -7.57 -6.18 0.25
N TYR A 72 -8.36 -7.22 0.52
CA TYR A 72 -9.40 -7.18 1.54
C TYR A 72 -8.87 -7.17 2.98
N ALA A 73 -7.69 -7.75 3.22
CA ALA A 73 -7.04 -7.69 4.52
C ALA A 73 -6.56 -6.26 4.84
N VAL A 74 -5.97 -5.55 3.86
CA VAL A 74 -5.59 -4.14 4.01
C VAL A 74 -6.81 -3.24 4.19
N GLU A 75 -7.89 -3.48 3.44
CA GLU A 75 -9.20 -2.81 3.67
C GLU A 75 -9.68 -3.05 5.10
N THR A 76 -9.61 -4.30 5.59
CA THR A 76 -10.05 -4.67 6.94
C THR A 76 -9.23 -3.96 8.01
N ALA A 77 -7.89 -3.92 7.88
CA ALA A 77 -7.03 -3.20 8.81
C ALA A 77 -7.36 -1.69 8.84
N THR A 78 -7.72 -1.13 7.68
CA THR A 78 -8.15 0.27 7.54
C THR A 78 -9.49 0.52 8.23
N VAL A 79 -10.50 -0.31 7.94
CA VAL A 79 -11.82 -0.24 8.58
C VAL A 79 -11.70 -0.38 10.09
N ARG A 80 -10.92 -1.36 10.57
CA ARG A 80 -10.68 -1.58 12.01
C ARG A 80 -10.17 -0.31 12.69
N TYR A 81 -9.13 0.33 12.13
CA TYR A 81 -8.53 1.52 12.71
C TYR A 81 -9.56 2.64 12.92
N PHE A 82 -10.33 2.96 11.89
CA PHE A 82 -11.32 4.03 11.98
C PHE A 82 -12.56 3.62 12.79
N ALA A 83 -12.92 2.34 12.83
CA ALA A 83 -13.97 1.83 13.71
C ALA A 83 -13.63 1.99 15.19
N GLU A 84 -12.39 1.70 15.59
CA GLU A 84 -11.95 1.85 16.99
C GLU A 84 -11.92 3.32 17.44
N LYS A 85 -11.74 4.27 16.52
CA LYS A 85 -11.57 5.71 16.84
C LYS A 85 -12.81 6.57 16.55
N HIS A 86 -13.62 6.20 15.56
CA HIS A 86 -14.69 7.03 15.00
C HIS A 86 -15.99 6.25 14.74
N ASN A 87 -16.26 5.19 15.52
CA ASN A 87 -17.40 4.27 15.33
C ASN A 87 -18.72 4.96 14.95
N GLU A 88 -19.16 5.95 15.75
CA GLU A 88 -20.49 6.58 15.59
C GLU A 88 -20.70 7.27 14.23
N ASN A 89 -19.61 7.68 13.56
CA ASN A 89 -19.67 8.39 12.28
C ASN A 89 -19.06 7.59 11.13
N LEU A 90 -18.66 6.34 11.38
CA LEU A 90 -18.06 5.47 10.37
C LEU A 90 -19.13 4.90 9.44
N LYS A 91 -18.82 4.87 8.15
CA LYS A 91 -19.52 4.06 7.14
C LYS A 91 -18.49 3.23 6.39
N VAL A 92 -18.83 1.97 6.18
CA VAL A 92 -18.05 1.03 5.36
C VAL A 92 -18.77 0.86 4.02
N GLU A 93 -18.05 0.82 2.91
CA GLU A 93 -18.63 0.81 1.55
C GLU A 93 -19.60 1.98 1.30
N ALA A 94 -19.15 3.22 1.53
CA ALA A 94 -19.99 4.38 1.42
C ALA A 94 -20.20 4.81 -0.04
N LYS A 95 -21.46 4.92 -0.46
CA LYS A 95 -21.86 5.57 -1.73
C LYS A 95 -21.73 7.07 -1.63
N ILE A 96 -20.78 7.66 -2.36
CA ILE A 96 -20.50 9.10 -2.26
C ILE A 96 -20.57 9.84 -3.60
N ASN A 97 -20.38 9.15 -4.73
CA ASN A 97 -20.53 9.77 -6.04
C ASN A 97 -21.96 9.58 -6.55
N PRO A 98 -22.77 10.65 -6.70
CA PRO A 98 -24.13 10.51 -7.22
C PRO A 98 -24.20 10.08 -8.69
N ASN A 99 -23.09 10.13 -9.42
CA ASN A 99 -23.03 9.82 -10.85
C ASN A 99 -22.69 8.34 -11.13
N ASN A 100 -22.38 7.52 -10.12
CA ASN A 100 -22.15 6.09 -10.30
C ASN A 100 -22.51 5.28 -9.04
N ASP A 101 -22.55 3.96 -9.19
CA ASP A 101 -22.84 3.02 -8.09
C ASP A 101 -21.56 2.50 -7.41
N LYS A 102 -20.45 3.25 -7.48
CA LYS A 102 -19.19 2.81 -6.85
C LYS A 102 -19.11 3.34 -5.42
N ASP A 103 -18.60 2.48 -4.54
CA ASP A 103 -18.47 2.74 -3.11
C ASP A 103 -17.02 3.04 -2.76
N VAL A 104 -16.76 3.94 -1.80
CA VAL A 104 -15.45 4.03 -1.15
C VAL A 104 -15.39 3.11 0.06
N ASP A 105 -14.21 2.54 0.32
CA ASP A 105 -14.08 1.51 1.36
C ASP A 105 -14.40 2.04 2.77
N VAL A 106 -13.98 3.28 3.07
CA VAL A 106 -14.23 3.92 4.37
C VAL A 106 -14.65 5.38 4.22
N GLN A 107 -15.70 5.78 4.95
CA GLN A 107 -16.06 7.17 5.18
C GLN A 107 -16.21 7.43 6.68
N PHE A 108 -15.68 8.53 7.19
CA PHE A 108 -15.93 8.96 8.57
C PHE A 108 -15.83 10.48 8.71
N THR A 109 -16.32 11.01 9.83
CA THR A 109 -16.13 12.42 10.20
C THR A 109 -15.28 12.56 11.46
N ASP A 110 -14.42 13.58 11.46
CA ASP A 110 -13.78 14.12 12.67
C ASP A 110 -14.05 15.62 12.72
N LYS A 111 -14.60 16.09 13.83
CA LYS A 111 -15.06 17.49 14.00
C LYS A 111 -16.02 17.89 12.87
N SER A 112 -15.64 18.85 12.03
CA SER A 112 -16.42 19.34 10.90
C SER A 112 -15.92 18.84 9.54
N TYR A 113 -14.98 17.89 9.53
CA TYR A 113 -14.36 17.38 8.33
C TYR A 113 -14.84 15.96 7.99
N LEU A 114 -15.04 15.72 6.71
CA LEU A 114 -15.41 14.43 6.14
C LEU A 114 -14.19 13.81 5.45
N TYR A 115 -13.96 12.53 5.68
CA TYR A 115 -12.86 11.79 5.08
C TYR A 115 -13.42 10.62 4.29
N ASN A 116 -13.02 10.49 3.03
CA ASN A 116 -13.33 9.35 2.18
C ASN A 116 -12.02 8.65 1.82
N ILE A 117 -11.94 7.35 2.06
CA ILE A 117 -10.74 6.56 1.83
C ILE A 117 -11.07 5.41 0.89
N GLU A 118 -10.31 5.38 -0.21
CA GLU A 118 -10.24 4.25 -1.13
C GLU A 118 -8.92 3.51 -0.89
N VAL A 119 -8.99 2.20 -0.74
CA VAL A 119 -7.87 1.30 -0.49
C VAL A 119 -7.52 0.52 -1.76
N LYS A 120 -6.23 0.44 -2.07
CA LYS A 120 -5.69 -0.31 -3.20
C LYS A 120 -4.42 -1.07 -2.85
N CYS A 121 -4.28 -2.27 -3.38
CA CYS A 121 -3.07 -3.07 -3.32
C CYS A 121 -2.68 -3.45 -4.75
N SER A 122 -1.39 -3.39 -5.05
CA SER A 122 -0.89 -3.81 -6.36
C SER A 122 -0.80 -5.33 -6.50
N ASP A 123 -0.94 -5.77 -7.74
CA ASP A 123 -0.57 -7.11 -8.15
C ASP A 123 0.92 -7.14 -8.50
N PHE A 124 1.72 -7.76 -7.64
CA PHE A 124 3.16 -7.86 -7.84
C PHE A 124 3.57 -9.04 -8.73
N VAL A 125 2.67 -9.91 -9.20
CA VAL A 125 3.07 -11.15 -9.90
C VAL A 125 3.86 -10.90 -11.18
N ALA A 126 3.46 -9.92 -12.00
CA ALA A 126 4.21 -9.60 -13.22
C ALA A 126 5.63 -9.10 -12.88
N LYS A 127 5.77 -8.40 -11.76
CA LYS A 127 7.05 -7.90 -11.25
C LYS A 127 7.88 -9.05 -10.65
N GLU A 128 7.30 -9.86 -9.77
CA GLU A 128 7.91 -11.05 -9.17
C GLU A 128 8.40 -12.05 -10.23
N THR A 129 7.63 -12.22 -11.31
CA THR A 129 8.02 -13.09 -12.44
C THR A 129 9.33 -12.62 -13.09
N VAL A 130 9.58 -11.30 -13.15
CA VAL A 130 10.85 -10.76 -13.64
C VAL A 130 11.92 -10.82 -12.55
N ASP A 131 11.56 -10.46 -11.31
CA ASP A 131 12.50 -10.40 -10.19
C ASP A 131 13.07 -11.77 -9.80
N ASN A 132 12.34 -12.86 -10.05
CA ASN A 132 12.77 -14.23 -9.77
C ASN A 132 13.65 -14.84 -10.88
N GLN A 133 13.87 -14.15 -12.01
CA GLN A 133 14.76 -14.63 -13.07
C GLN A 133 16.22 -14.33 -12.74
N ASP A 134 17.14 -15.25 -13.06
CA ASP A 134 18.57 -15.00 -12.96
C ASP A 134 19.06 -14.13 -14.14
N ALA A 135 19.07 -12.82 -13.92
CA ALA A 135 19.32 -11.81 -14.95
C ALA A 135 19.82 -10.49 -14.32
N PHE A 136 20.53 -9.68 -15.11
CA PHE A 136 20.72 -8.27 -14.79
C PHE A 136 19.42 -7.51 -15.04
N LYS A 137 18.93 -6.81 -14.02
CA LYS A 137 17.63 -6.13 -14.04
C LYS A 137 17.82 -4.64 -14.01
N TYR A 138 17.21 -3.95 -14.98
CA TYR A 138 17.33 -2.52 -15.15
C TYR A 138 16.05 -1.82 -14.72
N GLU A 139 16.16 -1.04 -13.66
CA GLU A 139 15.09 -0.22 -13.12
C GLU A 139 15.46 1.26 -13.24
N THR A 140 14.46 2.12 -13.40
CA THR A 140 14.65 3.57 -13.51
C THR A 140 13.89 4.29 -12.41
N ILE A 141 14.47 5.38 -11.91
CA ILE A 141 13.79 6.35 -11.07
C ILE A 141 13.12 7.36 -12.02
N GLY A 142 11.79 7.32 -12.10
CA GLY A 142 11.03 8.13 -13.07
C GLY A 142 11.08 7.57 -14.49
N ARG A 143 10.58 8.37 -15.45
CA ARG A 143 10.53 8.01 -16.88
C ARG A 143 11.63 8.71 -17.66
N ILE A 144 12.70 7.96 -17.95
CA ILE A 144 13.87 8.47 -18.67
C ILE A 144 13.68 8.28 -20.19
N PRO A 145 13.79 9.34 -21.02
CA PRO A 145 13.62 9.26 -22.47
C PRO A 145 14.54 8.24 -23.17
N ASP A 146 15.83 8.23 -22.81
CA ASP A 146 16.86 7.42 -23.48
C ASP A 146 17.18 6.11 -22.71
N ARG A 147 16.14 5.52 -22.11
CA ARG A 147 16.27 4.33 -21.24
C ARG A 147 16.91 3.14 -21.96
N GLN A 148 16.54 2.88 -23.21
CA GLN A 148 17.06 1.72 -23.95
C GLN A 148 18.52 1.89 -24.34
N GLU A 149 18.92 3.06 -24.83
CA GLU A 149 20.34 3.36 -25.13
C GLU A 149 21.20 3.27 -23.86
N THR A 150 20.73 3.85 -22.75
CA THR A 150 21.42 3.77 -21.46
C THR A 150 21.59 2.32 -21.01
N LYS A 151 20.55 1.49 -21.16
CA LYS A 151 20.60 0.07 -20.85
C LYS A 151 21.61 -0.66 -21.73
N GLU A 152 21.64 -0.41 -23.03
CA GLU A 152 22.57 -1.04 -23.97
C GLU A 152 24.03 -0.75 -23.59
N VAL A 153 24.35 0.51 -23.28
CA VAL A 153 25.69 0.92 -22.85
C VAL A 153 26.10 0.20 -21.56
N ILE A 154 25.23 0.16 -20.55
CA ILE A 154 25.52 -0.52 -19.29
C ILE A 154 25.62 -2.04 -19.49
N SER A 155 24.74 -2.62 -20.32
CA SER A 155 24.73 -4.06 -20.60
C SER A 155 26.05 -4.51 -21.21
N LYS A 156 26.51 -3.79 -22.25
CA LYS A 156 27.81 -4.05 -22.88
C LYS A 156 28.97 -3.96 -21.88
N ALA A 157 28.97 -2.94 -21.02
CA ALA A 157 30.02 -2.78 -20.01
C ALA A 157 30.04 -3.93 -18.98
N LEU A 158 28.88 -4.44 -18.58
CA LEU A 158 28.78 -5.59 -17.68
C LEU A 158 29.25 -6.88 -18.34
N ASP A 159 28.81 -7.15 -19.57
CA ASP A 159 29.21 -8.33 -20.34
C ASP A 159 30.73 -8.37 -20.55
N GLU A 160 31.32 -7.26 -21.01
CA GLU A 160 32.78 -7.15 -21.15
C GLU A 160 33.52 -7.39 -19.82
N GLY A 161 32.94 -6.94 -18.70
CA GLY A 161 33.49 -7.15 -17.36
C GLY A 161 33.45 -8.61 -16.92
N MET A 162 32.36 -9.33 -17.25
CA MET A 162 32.19 -10.75 -16.96
C MET A 162 33.10 -11.63 -17.82
N GLU A 163 33.17 -11.36 -19.12
CA GLU A 163 34.04 -12.07 -20.05
C GLU A 163 35.51 -11.98 -19.62
N LYS A 164 35.97 -10.80 -19.20
CA LYS A 164 37.33 -10.60 -18.65
C LYS A 164 37.61 -11.41 -17.39
N LYS A 165 36.58 -11.76 -16.62
CA LYS A 165 36.68 -12.63 -15.43
C LYS A 165 36.51 -14.12 -15.75
N GLY A 166 36.21 -14.47 -17.00
CA GLY A 166 35.87 -15.84 -17.40
C GLY A 166 34.50 -16.30 -16.89
N GLU A 167 33.62 -15.38 -16.54
CA GLU A 167 32.26 -15.66 -16.07
C GLU A 167 31.27 -15.68 -17.25
N GLN A 168 30.22 -16.51 -17.15
CA GLN A 168 29.18 -16.59 -18.17
C GLN A 168 28.23 -15.39 -18.08
N THR A 169 28.02 -14.69 -19.20
CA THR A 169 27.08 -13.56 -19.26
C THR A 169 25.65 -13.97 -18.89
N LYS A 170 24.88 -13.01 -18.37
CA LYS A 170 23.50 -13.21 -17.94
C LYS A 170 22.53 -12.42 -18.83
N PRO A 171 21.27 -12.84 -18.97
CA PRO A 171 20.26 -12.05 -19.66
C PRO A 171 20.09 -10.65 -19.05
N HIS A 172 19.76 -9.66 -19.89
CA HIS A 172 19.51 -8.27 -19.49
C HIS A 172 18.02 -7.94 -19.60
N LEU A 173 17.32 -7.84 -18.46
CA LEU A 173 15.88 -7.66 -18.39
C LEU A 173 15.48 -6.28 -17.90
N ASP A 174 14.35 -5.81 -18.42
CA ASP A 174 13.70 -4.62 -17.87
C ASP A 174 12.91 -4.99 -16.62
N ALA A 175 13.24 -4.36 -15.50
CA ALA A 175 12.42 -4.46 -14.30
C ALA A 175 11.03 -3.88 -14.58
N LYS A 176 10.00 -4.40 -13.92
CA LYS A 176 8.63 -3.89 -14.02
C LYS A 176 8.42 -2.77 -13.03
N ASN A 177 8.13 -1.57 -13.54
CA ASN A 177 7.67 -0.43 -12.76
C ASN A 177 6.14 -0.54 -12.53
N MET A 178 5.69 -0.12 -11.34
CA MET A 178 4.28 -0.11 -10.96
C MET A 178 3.65 1.29 -11.08
N ASP A 179 4.29 2.20 -11.82
CA ASP A 179 3.80 3.57 -12.03
C ASP A 179 2.42 3.59 -12.70
N ASN A 180 2.22 2.78 -13.73
CA ASN A 180 0.92 2.65 -14.39
C ASN A 180 -0.16 2.05 -13.48
N ASN A 181 0.20 1.21 -12.50
CA ASN A 181 -0.73 0.74 -11.48
C ASN A 181 -1.16 1.89 -10.57
N LEU A 182 -0.21 2.71 -10.10
CA LEU A 182 -0.52 3.90 -9.30
C LEU A 182 -1.42 4.88 -10.06
N LYS A 183 -1.15 5.12 -11.35
CA LYS A 183 -2.03 5.90 -12.23
C LYS A 183 -3.44 5.32 -12.24
N GLY A 184 -3.59 4.01 -12.46
CA GLY A 184 -4.89 3.35 -12.48
C GLY A 184 -5.62 3.48 -11.14
N PHE A 185 -4.91 3.37 -10.02
CA PHE A 185 -5.49 3.54 -8.68
C PHE A 185 -6.00 4.97 -8.46
N LEU A 186 -5.22 5.96 -8.86
CA LEU A 186 -5.58 7.37 -8.79
C LEU A 186 -6.83 7.69 -9.64
N GLU A 187 -6.88 7.18 -10.87
CA GLU A 187 -8.04 7.35 -11.78
C GLU A 187 -9.30 6.65 -11.22
N LEU A 188 -9.16 5.41 -10.72
CA LEU A 188 -10.27 4.66 -10.12
C LEU A 188 -10.79 5.34 -8.85
N ALA A 189 -9.91 5.82 -7.98
CA ALA A 189 -10.30 6.55 -6.77
C ALA A 189 -11.00 7.88 -7.12
N HIS A 190 -10.45 8.63 -8.07
CA HIS A 190 -11.08 9.85 -8.58
C HIS A 190 -12.52 9.64 -9.01
N GLU A 191 -12.78 8.56 -9.76
CA GLU A 191 -14.12 8.22 -10.23
C GLU A 191 -15.08 7.86 -9.08
N LYS A 192 -14.58 7.31 -7.97
CA LYS A 192 -15.39 6.97 -6.79
C LYS A 192 -15.74 8.19 -5.93
N PHE A 193 -14.89 9.22 -5.93
CA PHE A 193 -15.12 10.42 -5.13
C PHE A 193 -16.18 11.34 -5.72
N ASN A 194 -16.84 12.14 -4.87
CA ASN A 194 -17.85 13.10 -5.31
C ASN A 194 -17.23 14.11 -6.29
N PRO A 195 -17.79 14.31 -7.50
CA PRO A 195 -17.26 15.24 -8.49
C PRO A 195 -17.51 16.71 -8.14
N THR A 196 -18.29 17.00 -7.11
CA THR A 196 -18.45 18.36 -6.57
C THR A 196 -17.47 18.55 -5.42
N PRO A 197 -16.40 19.33 -5.60
CA PRO A 197 -15.37 19.45 -4.59
C PRO A 197 -15.86 20.25 -3.37
N ASN A 198 -15.44 19.86 -2.18
CA ASN A 198 -15.78 20.50 -0.92
C ASN A 198 -14.50 20.72 -0.09
N GLU A 199 -14.33 21.92 0.47
CA GLU A 199 -13.14 22.29 1.26
C GLU A 199 -13.02 21.52 2.59
N ASN A 200 -14.15 21.03 3.11
CA ASN A 200 -14.21 20.25 4.35
C ASN A 200 -14.20 18.73 4.12
N GLU A 201 -14.04 18.28 2.89
CA GLU A 201 -14.02 16.85 2.52
C GLU A 201 -12.65 16.48 1.97
N VAL A 202 -11.98 15.48 2.53
CA VAL A 202 -10.67 15.03 2.04
C VAL A 202 -10.79 13.63 1.46
N ASN A 203 -10.41 13.50 0.19
CA ASN A 203 -10.43 12.26 -0.57
C ASN A 203 -9.04 11.64 -0.59
N ILE A 204 -8.94 10.41 -0.10
CA ILE A 204 -7.68 9.76 0.23
C ILE A 204 -7.58 8.45 -0.53
N LEU A 205 -6.48 8.26 -1.26
CA LEU A 205 -6.09 6.95 -1.77
C LEU A 205 -5.07 6.34 -0.81
N LEU A 206 -5.40 5.21 -0.17
CA LEU A 206 -4.47 4.43 0.64
C LEU A 206 -3.98 3.24 -0.19
N VAL A 207 -2.65 3.10 -0.32
CA VAL A 207 -2.02 2.03 -1.11
C VAL A 207 -1.21 1.12 -0.20
N GLY A 208 -1.55 -0.17 -0.22
CA GLY A 208 -0.76 -1.25 0.37
C GLY A 208 0.45 -1.56 -0.50
N CYS A 209 1.65 -1.35 0.07
CA CYS A 209 2.96 -1.57 -0.52
C CYS A 209 3.68 -2.72 0.18
N ASP A 210 4.68 -3.29 -0.51
CA ASP A 210 5.48 -4.38 0.02
C ASP A 210 6.56 -3.87 0.99
N ASP A 211 7.84 -3.98 0.65
CA ASP A 211 8.93 -3.58 1.54
C ASP A 211 9.23 -2.06 1.53
N GLU A 212 10.19 -1.62 2.33
CA GLU A 212 10.59 -0.21 2.40
C GLU A 212 11.18 0.32 1.09
N ARG A 213 11.74 -0.55 0.25
CA ARG A 213 12.27 -0.20 -1.08
C ARG A 213 11.13 -0.06 -2.07
N ASP A 214 10.10 -0.88 -1.96
CA ASP A 214 8.86 -0.72 -2.72
C ASP A 214 8.21 0.63 -2.41
N ILE A 215 8.01 0.97 -1.13
CA ILE A 215 7.45 2.29 -0.74
C ILE A 215 8.32 3.44 -1.28
N GLN A 216 9.65 3.29 -1.28
CA GLN A 216 10.55 4.27 -1.89
C GLN A 216 10.30 4.45 -3.40
N LYS A 217 9.98 3.37 -4.13
CA LYS A 217 9.62 3.42 -5.55
C LYS A 217 8.25 4.03 -5.78
N TRP A 218 7.25 3.70 -4.95
CA TRP A 218 5.93 4.33 -4.99
C TRP A 218 6.01 5.85 -4.83
N HIS A 219 6.88 6.32 -3.94
CA HIS A 219 7.21 7.75 -3.81
C HIS A 219 7.76 8.33 -5.12
N TYR A 220 8.64 7.63 -5.83
CA TYR A 220 9.16 8.10 -7.12
C TYR A 220 8.12 8.10 -8.24
N TYR A 221 7.16 7.18 -8.24
CA TYR A 221 6.06 7.23 -9.20
C TYR A 221 5.22 8.50 -9.07
N LEU A 222 5.19 9.11 -7.87
CA LEU A 222 4.59 10.43 -7.64
C LEU A 222 5.53 11.58 -8.03
N PHE A 223 6.79 11.57 -7.58
CA PHE A 223 7.60 12.80 -7.53
C PHE A 223 8.91 12.78 -8.33
N ALA A 224 9.33 11.64 -8.90
CA ALA A 224 10.50 11.61 -9.78
C ALA A 224 10.18 12.22 -11.16
N ASP A 225 11.14 12.20 -12.07
CA ASP A 225 10.97 12.77 -13.41
C ASP A 225 9.73 12.22 -14.13
N GLN A 226 8.90 13.14 -14.63
CA GLN A 226 7.55 12.92 -15.18
C GLN A 226 6.55 12.19 -14.24
N GLY A 227 6.82 12.14 -12.94
CA GLY A 227 5.95 11.52 -11.94
C GLY A 227 4.55 12.10 -11.89
N LEU A 228 3.60 11.34 -11.34
CA LEU A 228 2.18 11.70 -11.36
C LEU A 228 1.86 13.05 -10.68
N PHE A 229 2.66 13.43 -9.69
CA PHE A 229 2.54 14.68 -8.93
C PHE A 229 3.60 15.71 -9.33
N THR A 230 4.14 15.63 -10.55
CA THR A 230 4.99 16.68 -11.14
C THR A 230 4.26 17.49 -12.22
N PRO A 231 4.73 18.71 -12.56
CA PRO A 231 4.16 19.49 -13.66
C PRO A 231 4.20 18.77 -15.02
N GLU A 232 5.24 17.97 -15.25
CA GLU A 232 5.53 17.18 -16.46
C GLU A 232 4.99 15.74 -16.37
N SER A 233 3.97 15.51 -15.55
CA SER A 233 3.36 14.18 -15.36
C SER A 233 3.06 13.48 -16.69
N TYR A 234 3.42 12.20 -16.78
CA TYR A 234 3.14 11.37 -17.96
C TYR A 234 1.64 11.07 -18.17
N ALA A 235 0.77 11.47 -17.23
CA ALA A 235 -0.67 11.24 -17.28
C ALA A 235 -1.45 12.54 -17.02
N ASP A 236 -2.62 12.65 -17.66
CA ASP A 236 -3.51 13.79 -17.49
C ASP A 236 -4.04 13.89 -16.05
N ARG A 237 -3.56 14.91 -15.33
CA ARG A 237 -3.91 15.23 -13.94
C ARG A 237 -5.39 15.48 -13.73
N SER A 238 -6.13 15.90 -14.76
CA SER A 238 -7.58 16.11 -14.65
C SER A 238 -8.33 14.82 -14.30
N LYS A 239 -7.74 13.65 -14.60
CA LYS A 239 -8.30 12.33 -14.32
C LYS A 239 -8.07 11.83 -12.90
N TYR A 240 -7.28 12.55 -12.09
CA TYR A 240 -6.99 12.15 -10.70
C TYR A 240 -6.87 13.31 -9.70
N ASN A 241 -7.18 14.54 -10.11
CA ASN A 241 -7.16 15.71 -9.21
C ASN A 241 -8.29 15.76 -8.15
N ASN A 242 -9.20 14.78 -8.14
CA ASN A 242 -10.19 14.60 -7.07
C ASN A 242 -9.63 13.82 -5.86
N VAL A 243 -8.41 13.27 -5.98
CA VAL A 243 -7.64 12.69 -4.88
C VAL A 243 -6.82 13.81 -4.23
N ASP A 244 -7.01 14.04 -2.92
CA ASP A 244 -6.34 15.10 -2.16
C ASP A 244 -5.05 14.60 -1.48
N LEU A 245 -5.08 13.36 -1.00
CA LEU A 245 -3.97 12.70 -0.31
C LEU A 245 -3.75 11.29 -0.86
N VAL A 246 -2.49 10.88 -0.91
CA VAL A 246 -2.08 9.49 -1.12
C VAL A 246 -1.35 9.01 0.11
N ILE A 247 -1.74 7.87 0.66
CA ILE A 247 -1.07 7.23 1.79
C ILE A 247 -0.42 5.94 1.28
N PHE A 248 0.87 5.76 1.56
CA PHE A 248 1.55 4.48 1.37
C PHE A 248 1.67 3.79 2.71
N THR A 249 1.31 2.51 2.76
CA THR A 249 1.40 1.69 3.96
C THR A 249 2.04 0.34 3.67
N ASN A 250 2.78 -0.22 4.61
CA ASN A 250 3.34 -1.57 4.46
C ASN A 250 2.35 -2.71 4.78
N GLN A 251 1.04 -2.44 4.89
CA GLN A 251 0.06 -3.47 5.23
C GLN A 251 0.02 -4.63 4.21
N TYR A 252 0.32 -4.38 2.92
CA TYR A 252 0.45 -5.47 1.96
C TYR A 252 1.57 -6.43 2.38
N PHE A 253 2.76 -5.93 2.74
CA PHE A 253 3.85 -6.76 3.25
C PHE A 253 3.47 -7.58 4.48
N LYS A 254 2.72 -6.99 5.42
CA LYS A 254 2.33 -7.66 6.67
C LYS A 254 1.35 -8.81 6.47
N HIS A 255 0.59 -8.80 5.36
CA HIS A 255 -0.35 -9.87 5.01
C HIS A 255 0.22 -10.85 3.99
N ASN A 256 0.95 -10.37 2.98
CA ASN A 256 1.51 -11.19 1.93
C ASN A 256 2.45 -12.22 2.51
N GLU A 257 2.20 -13.52 2.29
CA GLU A 257 3.02 -14.62 2.81
C GLU A 257 3.43 -14.42 4.29
N TYR A 258 2.50 -13.99 5.15
CA TYR A 258 2.82 -13.63 6.55
C TYR A 258 3.61 -14.74 7.29
N TYR A 259 3.40 -16.01 6.92
CA TYR A 259 4.04 -17.19 7.50
C TYR A 259 5.52 -17.35 7.14
N SER A 260 6.04 -16.65 6.13
CA SER A 260 7.46 -16.66 5.78
C SER A 260 8.26 -15.53 6.46
N LYS A 261 7.60 -14.72 7.30
CA LYS A 261 8.14 -13.51 7.90
C LYS A 261 7.84 -13.45 9.40
N LYS A 262 8.65 -12.69 10.13
CA LYS A 262 8.39 -12.34 11.53
C LYS A 262 7.63 -11.04 11.59
N VAL A 263 6.34 -11.13 11.32
CA VAL A 263 5.40 -10.02 11.36
C VAL A 263 4.42 -10.20 12.52
N SER A 264 4.13 -9.10 13.20
CA SER A 264 3.07 -9.01 14.20
C SER A 264 2.18 -7.80 13.92
N LYS A 265 0.97 -7.79 14.46
CA LYS A 265 -0.01 -6.70 14.30
C LYS A 265 -0.33 -6.43 12.84
N SER A 266 -0.48 -7.49 12.04
CA SER A 266 -0.79 -7.41 10.61
C SER A 266 -2.19 -6.85 10.38
N TRP A 267 -3.11 -7.00 11.33
CA TRP A 267 -4.48 -6.46 11.23
C TRP A 267 -4.66 -5.11 11.90
N THR A 268 -3.57 -4.35 12.12
CA THR A 268 -3.57 -3.12 12.92
C THR A 268 -2.82 -2.00 12.18
N LEU A 269 -3.57 -1.07 11.58
CA LEU A 269 -3.02 -0.05 10.66
C LEU A 269 -1.99 0.87 11.32
N GLU A 270 -2.22 1.26 12.57
CA GLU A 270 -1.34 2.14 13.35
C GLU A 270 -0.04 1.47 13.80
N LYS A 271 0.05 0.14 13.67
CA LYS A 271 1.28 -0.63 13.85
C LYS A 271 1.99 -0.93 12.52
N GLY A 272 1.56 -0.27 11.45
CA GLY A 272 2.23 -0.27 10.15
C GLY A 272 3.13 0.94 9.96
N PHE A 273 3.93 0.91 8.90
CA PHE A 273 4.67 2.07 8.41
C PHE A 273 3.81 2.82 7.41
N ASN A 274 3.30 3.99 7.78
CA ASN A 274 2.45 4.82 6.93
C ASN A 274 3.12 6.16 6.58
N LEU A 275 3.07 6.57 5.32
CA LEU A 275 3.52 7.86 4.81
C LEU A 275 2.40 8.53 4.02
N ALA A 276 2.19 9.82 4.23
CA ALA A 276 1.13 10.59 3.58
C ALA A 276 1.72 11.67 2.68
N PHE A 277 1.19 11.76 1.45
CA PHE A 277 1.65 12.67 0.41
C PHE A 277 0.47 13.47 -0.13
N SER A 278 0.60 14.79 -0.13
CA SER A 278 -0.46 15.66 -0.63
C SER A 278 -0.38 15.81 -2.14
N ASN A 279 -1.52 15.68 -2.83
CA ASN A 279 -1.60 15.94 -4.26
C ASN A 279 -1.49 17.45 -4.51
N PRO A 280 -0.40 17.95 -5.12
CA PRO A 280 -0.21 19.38 -5.34
C PRO A 280 -1.19 19.94 -6.39
N PHE A 281 -1.83 19.07 -7.18
CA PHE A 281 -2.73 19.43 -8.27
C PHE A 281 -4.20 19.10 -7.98
N ARG A 282 -4.54 18.89 -6.70
CA ARG A 282 -5.92 18.73 -6.22
C ARG A 282 -6.80 19.93 -6.59
N ARG A 283 -8.12 19.71 -6.69
CA ARG A 283 -9.08 20.73 -7.14
C ARG A 283 -9.28 21.91 -6.20
N LEU A 284 -9.14 21.70 -4.89
CA LEU A 284 -9.28 22.76 -3.87
C LEU A 284 -8.13 22.72 -2.87
N GLN A 285 -7.80 23.87 -2.28
CA GLN A 285 -6.82 23.95 -1.20
C GLN A 285 -7.49 23.58 0.13
N LYS A 286 -7.22 22.37 0.64
CA LYS A 286 -7.87 21.81 1.83
C LYS A 286 -6.91 21.70 3.03
N GLU A 287 -6.01 22.66 3.19
CA GLU A 287 -4.88 22.59 4.14
C GLU A 287 -5.32 22.28 5.58
N LYS A 288 -6.39 22.92 6.07
CA LYS A 288 -6.88 22.70 7.44
C LYS A 288 -7.45 21.29 7.64
N ALA A 289 -8.22 20.80 6.68
CA ALA A 289 -8.80 19.46 6.73
C ALA A 289 -7.71 18.38 6.60
N ILE A 290 -6.76 18.57 5.68
CA ILE A 290 -5.59 17.69 5.53
C ILE A 290 -4.75 17.69 6.81
N LYS A 291 -4.49 18.86 7.42
CA LYS A 291 -3.75 18.94 8.68
C LYS A 291 -4.49 18.19 9.80
N ASN A 292 -5.80 18.39 9.93
CA ASN A 292 -6.59 17.66 10.93
C ASN A 292 -6.52 16.14 10.70
N PHE A 293 -6.57 15.67 9.45
CA PHE A 293 -6.40 14.26 9.14
C PHE A 293 -5.03 13.73 9.61
N LEU A 294 -3.96 14.44 9.29
CA LEU A 294 -2.60 14.04 9.69
C LEU A 294 -2.45 14.02 11.22
N ASP A 295 -3.12 14.91 11.95
CA ASP A 295 -3.11 14.92 13.42
C ASP A 295 -3.79 13.68 14.04
N ILE A 296 -4.74 13.03 13.33
CA ILE A 296 -5.49 11.86 13.82
C ILE A 296 -5.06 10.54 13.17
N PHE A 297 -4.27 10.59 12.10
CA PHE A 297 -3.83 9.41 11.36
C PHE A 297 -2.39 9.01 11.75
N PRO A 298 -2.12 7.73 12.05
CA PRO A 298 -0.80 7.28 12.49
C PRO A 298 0.16 7.26 11.30
N HIS A 299 1.20 8.09 11.33
CA HIS A 299 2.16 8.15 10.22
C HIS A 299 3.56 8.59 10.64
N TYR A 300 4.54 8.31 9.77
CA TYR A 300 5.94 8.70 9.94
C TYR A 300 6.36 9.87 9.03
N THR A 301 5.42 10.47 8.29
CA THR A 301 5.70 11.55 7.33
C THR A 301 6.55 12.69 7.91
N TRP A 302 6.20 13.21 9.09
CA TRP A 302 6.96 14.32 9.70
C TRP A 302 8.37 13.90 10.11
N ASP A 303 8.51 12.75 10.77
CA ASP A 303 9.81 12.19 11.15
C ASP A 303 10.71 12.00 9.92
N LEU A 304 10.14 11.48 8.81
CA LEU A 304 10.85 11.31 7.55
C LEU A 304 11.28 12.67 6.97
N CYS A 305 10.39 13.68 6.97
CA CYS A 305 10.71 15.03 6.50
C CYS A 305 11.85 15.68 7.29
N SER A 306 11.97 15.39 8.59
CA SER A 306 13.07 15.86 9.44
C SER A 306 14.32 14.99 9.37
N TYR A 307 14.22 13.77 8.85
CA TYR A 307 15.35 12.84 8.76
C TYR A 307 16.30 13.19 7.62
N SER A 308 17.59 13.30 7.92
CA SER A 308 18.64 13.47 6.92
C SER A 308 19.44 12.18 6.81
N VAL A 309 19.59 11.66 5.59
CA VAL A 309 20.45 10.50 5.35
C VAL A 309 21.91 10.89 5.67
N PRO A 310 22.62 10.10 6.49
CA PRO A 310 24.00 10.39 6.86
C PRO A 310 24.96 10.28 5.66
N GLY A 311 26.13 10.90 5.77
CA GLY A 311 27.22 10.80 4.79
C GLY A 311 27.30 11.95 3.78
N ASP A 312 28.40 11.92 3.03
CA ASP A 312 28.87 13.01 2.16
C ASP A 312 28.41 12.88 0.70
N ALA A 313 27.57 11.89 0.39
CA ALA A 313 27.01 11.75 -0.95
C ALA A 313 26.13 12.97 -1.32
N PRO A 314 26.04 13.34 -2.61
CA PRO A 314 25.16 14.40 -3.07
C PRO A 314 23.71 14.21 -2.63
N THR A 315 22.99 15.29 -2.37
CA THR A 315 21.60 15.26 -1.87
C THR A 315 20.67 14.39 -2.71
N TYR A 316 20.76 14.47 -4.04
CA TYR A 316 19.91 13.66 -4.93
C TYR A 316 20.15 12.14 -4.78
N VAL A 317 21.37 11.72 -4.44
CA VAL A 317 21.71 10.31 -4.15
C VAL A 317 21.17 9.91 -2.79
N LYS A 318 21.22 10.83 -1.82
CA LYS A 318 20.68 10.58 -0.48
C LYS A 318 19.15 10.47 -0.51
N ASP A 319 18.50 11.37 -1.23
CA ASP A 319 17.05 11.34 -1.43
C ASP A 319 16.59 10.12 -2.24
N SER A 320 17.48 9.50 -3.04
CA SER A 320 17.18 8.28 -3.79
C SER A 320 17.01 7.03 -2.90
N MET A 321 17.38 7.12 -1.61
CA MET A 321 17.33 6.01 -0.66
C MET A 321 16.79 6.41 0.72
N ARG A 322 16.18 7.59 0.84
CA ARG A 322 15.82 8.22 2.11
C ARG A 322 14.82 7.41 2.94
N ILE A 323 13.76 6.88 2.32
CA ILE A 323 12.75 6.06 3.00
C ILE A 323 13.38 4.77 3.50
N SER A 324 14.13 4.07 2.65
CA SER A 324 14.79 2.81 3.04
C SER A 324 15.80 3.03 4.18
N TRP A 325 16.60 4.10 4.13
CA TRP A 325 17.51 4.47 5.22
C TRP A 325 16.78 4.89 6.49
N PHE A 326 15.67 5.63 6.37
CA PHE A 326 14.87 6.01 7.51
C PHE A 326 14.33 4.78 8.25
N VAL A 327 13.85 3.78 7.51
CA VAL A 327 13.38 2.52 8.11
C VAL A 327 14.55 1.77 8.76
N LYS A 328 15.62 1.48 8.01
CA LYS A 328 16.71 0.63 8.50
C LYS A 328 17.59 1.26 9.56
N ASP A 329 18.08 2.48 9.34
CA ASP A 329 19.02 3.10 10.27
C ASP A 329 18.27 3.81 11.41
N ASN A 330 17.23 4.59 11.11
CA ASN A 330 16.55 5.36 12.13
C ASN A 330 15.50 4.56 12.92
N LEU A 331 14.55 3.88 12.27
CA LEU A 331 13.52 3.14 13.01
C LEU A 331 14.06 1.85 13.63
N GLU A 332 14.65 0.97 12.83
CA GLU A 332 15.10 -0.34 13.31
C GLU A 332 16.33 -0.21 14.23
N LYS A 333 17.45 0.30 13.69
CA LYS A 333 18.72 0.32 14.43
C LYS A 333 18.77 1.34 15.58
N ASN A 334 18.30 2.57 15.37
CA ASN A 334 18.42 3.62 16.41
C ASN A 334 17.25 3.61 17.42
N LYS A 335 16.03 3.28 16.98
CA LYS A 335 14.83 3.30 17.84
C LYS A 335 14.35 1.90 18.27
N GLY A 336 14.85 0.82 17.68
CA GLY A 336 14.38 -0.55 17.97
C GLY A 336 12.95 -0.82 17.52
N ILE A 337 12.46 -0.06 16.53
CA ILE A 337 11.09 -0.18 15.99
C ILE A 337 11.14 -0.99 14.70
N TYR A 338 10.60 -2.21 14.75
CA TYR A 338 10.53 -3.12 13.62
C TYR A 338 9.12 -3.15 13.04
N LEU A 339 8.94 -2.61 11.83
CA LEU A 339 7.63 -2.52 11.16
C LEU A 339 7.48 -3.50 9.99
N PHE A 340 8.59 -4.00 9.45
CA PHE A 340 8.62 -4.96 8.33
C PHE A 340 8.94 -6.35 8.86
N ASN A 341 10.17 -6.62 9.28
CA ASN A 341 10.56 -7.92 9.83
C ASN A 341 11.21 -7.72 11.20
N GLU A 342 10.71 -8.41 12.22
CA GLU A 342 11.32 -8.39 13.55
C GLU A 342 12.68 -9.11 13.52
N ASN A 343 13.69 -8.55 14.19
CA ASN A 343 15.00 -9.20 14.35
C ASN A 343 14.91 -10.40 15.31
N ASP A 344 15.81 -11.37 15.14
CA ASP A 344 15.99 -12.54 16.01
C ASP A 344 16.33 -12.18 17.47
#